data_AF-A0A7C4EK44-F1
#
_entry.id   AF-A0A7C4EK44-F1
#
_cell.length_a   1.000
_cell.length_b   1.000
_cell.length_c   1.000
_cell.angle_alpha   90.00
_cell.angle_beta   90.00
_cell.angle_gamma   90.00
#
_symmetry.space_group_name_H-M   'P 1'
#
loop_
_entity.id
_entity.type
_entity.pdbx_description
1 polymer ?
#
loop_
_entity_poly.entity_id
_entity_poly.type
_entity_poly.pdbx_seq_one_letter_code
_entity_poly.pdbx_strand_id
1 'polypeptide(L)'
;MQDLAAQYLEHFSLDMEQGAQVCLDQSAPVELQELSQLVCAMCGGDATVSLFEALSVCADSEMPYLAEVDEKVCPLDLYYVVLDYLGTHAFPTDGGV
;
A
#
# COMPACT_ATOMS: atom_id res chain seq x y z
N MET A 1 -3.25 9.43 7.28
CA MET A 1 -2.75 8.07 6.94
C MET A 1 -3.87 7.25 6.34
N GLN A 2 -4.95 6.98 7.09
CA GLN A 2 -6.15 6.28 6.58
C GLN A 2 -6.67 6.89 5.27
N ASP A 3 -6.86 8.21 5.23
CA ASP A 3 -7.35 8.90 4.02
C ASP A 3 -6.41 8.75 2.81
N LEU A 4 -5.09 8.74 3.04
CA LEU A 4 -4.10 8.57 1.97
C LEU A 4 -4.11 7.13 1.46
N ALA A 5 -4.22 6.15 2.36
CA ALA A 5 -4.37 4.75 1.99
C ALA A 5 -5.65 4.53 1.18
N ALA A 6 -6.77 5.12 1.60
CA ALA A 6 -8.04 5.08 0.89
C ALA A 6 -7.94 5.71 -0.51
N GLN A 7 -7.28 6.87 -0.64
CA GLN A 7 -7.02 7.52 -1.94
C GLN A 7 -6.17 6.63 -2.86
N TYR A 8 -5.13 5.99 -2.33
CA TYR A 8 -4.31 5.08 -3.12
C TYR A 8 -5.07 3.84 -3.59
N LEU A 9 -6.00 3.31 -2.78
CA LEU A 9 -6.86 2.19 -3.16
C LEU A 9 -7.74 2.49 -4.37
N GLU A 10 -8.12 3.76 -4.61
CA GLU A 10 -8.92 4.15 -5.79
C GLU A 10 -8.21 3.89 -7.12
N HIS A 11 -6.88 3.69 -7.09
CA HIS A 11 -6.07 3.38 -8.27
C HIS A 11 -5.86 1.88 -8.49
N PHE A 12 -6.47 1.02 -7.67
CA PHE A 12 -6.42 -0.42 -7.86
C PHE A 12 -7.70 -0.95 -8.51
N SER A 13 -7.54 -1.98 -9.34
CA SER A 13 -8.65 -2.70 -9.95
C SER A 13 -8.48 -4.20 -9.79
N LEU A 14 -9.61 -4.92 -9.79
CA LEU A 14 -9.63 -6.37 -9.76
C LEU A 14 -9.97 -6.89 -11.14
N ASP A 15 -9.01 -7.50 -11.81
CA ASP A 15 -9.25 -8.28 -13.01
C ASP A 15 -9.69 -9.69 -12.60
N MET A 16 -10.81 -10.17 -13.16
CA MET A 16 -11.33 -11.51 -12.89
C MET A 16 -11.27 -12.42 -14.12
N GLU A 17 -10.78 -11.94 -15.26
CA GLU A 17 -10.84 -12.68 -16.54
C GLU A 17 -9.92 -13.91 -16.55
N GLN A 18 -8.82 -13.89 -15.80
CA GLN A 18 -7.83 -14.99 -15.75
C GLN A 18 -7.58 -15.51 -14.32
N GLY A 19 -8.53 -15.28 -13.42
CA GLY A 19 -8.35 -15.40 -11.96
C GLY A 19 -8.32 -14.00 -11.32
N ALA A 20 -8.57 -13.92 -10.02
CA ALA A 20 -8.58 -12.64 -9.32
C ALA A 20 -7.15 -12.06 -9.26
N GLN A 21 -6.87 -11.06 -10.10
CA GLN A 21 -5.62 -10.33 -10.13
C GLN A 21 -5.86 -8.88 -9.69
N VAL A 22 -4.98 -8.39 -8.83
CA VAL A 22 -4.96 -6.99 -8.42
C VAL A 22 -4.04 -6.22 -9.37
N CYS A 23 -4.55 -5.14 -9.95
CA CYS A 23 -3.84 -4.32 -10.93
C CYS A 23 -3.78 -2.87 -10.46
N LEU A 24 -2.58 -2.27 -10.47
CA LEU A 24 -2.38 -0.84 -10.25
C LEU A 24 -2.55 -0.08 -11.57
N ASP A 25 -3.38 0.97 -11.57
CA ASP A 25 -3.58 1.85 -12.71
C ASP A 25 -2.26 2.57 -13.09
N GLN A 26 -1.95 2.64 -14.39
CA GLN A 26 -0.76 3.34 -14.88
C GLN A 26 -0.83 4.87 -14.68
N SER A 27 -2.03 5.40 -14.46
CA SER A 27 -2.28 6.81 -14.13
C SER A 27 -2.20 7.11 -12.63
N ALA A 28 -1.89 6.11 -11.80
CA ALA A 28 -1.69 6.32 -10.37
C ALA A 28 -0.63 7.40 -10.08
N PRO A 29 -0.76 8.15 -8.96
CA PRO A 29 0.21 9.14 -8.54
C PRO A 29 1.63 8.57 -8.49
N VAL A 30 2.62 9.43 -8.77
CA VAL A 30 4.04 9.02 -8.82
C VAL A 30 4.47 8.38 -7.50
N GLU A 31 4.00 8.93 -6.38
CA GLU A 31 4.27 8.43 -5.04
C GLU A 31 3.76 6.99 -4.84
N LEU A 32 2.59 6.66 -5.40
CA LEU A 32 2.04 5.30 -5.33
C LEU A 32 2.80 4.34 -6.26
N GLN A 33 3.23 4.82 -7.44
CA GLN A 33 4.09 4.05 -8.35
C GLN A 33 5.44 3.73 -7.71
N GLU A 34 6.06 4.70 -7.02
CA GLU A 34 7.31 4.53 -6.29
C GLU A 34 7.16 3.53 -5.14
N LEU A 35 6.07 3.61 -4.38
CA LEU A 35 5.76 2.65 -3.32
C LEU A 35 5.58 1.22 -3.89
N SER A 36 4.86 1.08 -5.00
CA SER A 36 4.68 -0.21 -5.69
C SER A 36 6.01 -0.81 -6.15
N GLN A 37 6.89 0.00 -6.72
CA GLN A 37 8.22 -0.44 -7.14
C GLN A 37 9.08 -0.88 -5.95
N LEU A 38 9.05 -0.13 -4.85
CA LEU A 38 9.75 -0.46 -3.61
C LEU A 38 9.30 -1.82 -3.08
N VAL A 39 7.98 -2.01 -2.96
CA VAL A 39 7.38 -3.25 -2.45
C VAL A 39 7.71 -4.45 -3.34
N CYS A 40 7.59 -4.31 -4.67
CA CYS A 40 7.98 -5.37 -5.60
C CYS A 40 9.47 -5.74 -5.51
N ALA A 41 10.34 -4.73 -5.33
CA ALA A 41 11.77 -4.95 -5.19
C ALA A 41 12.13 -5.73 -3.91
N MET A 42 11.43 -5.48 -2.80
CA MET A 42 11.62 -6.20 -1.54
C MET A 42 11.24 -7.68 -1.66
N CYS A 43 10.17 -8.00 -2.38
CA CYS A 43 9.70 -9.37 -2.56
C CYS A 43 10.38 -10.13 -3.70
N GLY A 44 11.19 -9.46 -4.54
CA GLY A 44 11.83 -10.06 -5.71
C GLY A 44 10.85 -10.45 -6.82
N GLY A 45 9.69 -9.80 -6.89
CA GLY A 45 8.61 -10.14 -7.82
C GLY A 45 7.41 -9.21 -7.69
N ASP A 46 6.30 -9.58 -8.36
CA ASP A 46 5.05 -8.84 -8.23
C ASP A 46 4.47 -9.02 -6.82
N ALA A 47 4.32 -7.91 -6.11
CA ALA A 47 3.75 -7.83 -4.76
C ALA A 47 2.55 -6.87 -4.71
N THR A 48 1.88 -6.67 -5.85
CA THR A 48 0.73 -5.75 -5.98
C THR A 48 -0.42 -6.15 -5.04
N VAL A 49 -0.67 -7.45 -4.88
CA VAL A 49 -1.68 -7.96 -3.93
C VAL A 49 -1.31 -7.63 -2.48
N SER A 50 -0.04 -7.80 -2.10
CA SER A 50 0.44 -7.47 -0.76
C SER A 50 0.35 -5.98 -0.46
N LEU A 51 0.67 -5.12 -1.44
CA LEU A 51 0.49 -3.68 -1.32
C LEU A 51 -0.98 -3.31 -1.16
N PHE A 52 -1.87 -3.89 -1.98
CA PHE A 52 -3.30 -3.66 -1.87
C PHE A 52 -3.86 -4.07 -0.50
N GLU A 53 -3.44 -5.23 0.03
CA GLU A 53 -3.80 -5.69 1.37
C GLU A 53 -3.30 -4.71 2.45
N ALA A 54 -2.03 -4.29 2.39
CA ALA A 54 -1.48 -3.34 3.34
C ALA A 54 -2.23 -2.00 3.34
N LEU A 55 -2.55 -1.47 2.16
CA LEU A 55 -3.34 -0.25 2.02
C LEU A 55 -4.77 -0.42 2.55
N SER A 56 -5.40 -1.57 2.30
CA SER A 56 -6.74 -1.89 2.82
C SER A 56 -6.76 -1.89 4.35
N VAL A 57 -5.81 -2.57 4.98
CA VAL A 57 -5.68 -2.59 6.44
C VAL A 57 -5.41 -1.18 6.99
N CYS A 58 -4.54 -0.40 6.34
CA CYS A 58 -4.24 0.97 6.76
C CYS A 58 -5.43 1.93 6.61
N ALA A 59 -6.30 1.70 5.62
CA ALA A 59 -7.49 2.50 5.40
C ALA A 59 -8.58 2.18 6.43
N ASP A 60 -8.76 0.90 6.78
CA ASP A 60 -9.84 0.44 7.65
C ASP A 60 -9.50 0.51 9.16
N SER A 61 -8.22 0.51 9.52
CA SER A 61 -7.80 0.46 10.93
C SER A 61 -7.60 1.82 11.57
N GLU A 62 -8.23 2.07 12.72
CA GLU A 62 -7.99 3.25 13.57
C GLU A 62 -6.57 3.29 14.16
N MET A 63 -5.97 2.11 14.36
CA MET A 63 -4.61 1.95 14.87
C MET A 63 -3.85 0.95 13.99
N PRO A 64 -3.34 1.38 12.82
CA PRO A 64 -2.69 0.46 11.86
C PRO A 64 -1.49 -0.31 12.44
N TYR A 65 -0.74 0.27 13.38
CA TYR A 65 0.37 -0.43 14.06
C TYR A 65 -0.07 -1.62 14.94
N LEU A 66 -1.36 -1.70 15.29
CA LEU A 66 -1.95 -2.78 16.08
C LEU A 66 -2.93 -3.63 15.26
N ALA A 67 -3.03 -3.38 13.95
CA ALA A 67 -3.97 -4.09 13.09
C ALA A 67 -3.55 -5.55 12.87
N GLU A 68 -4.54 -6.42 12.73
CA GLU A 68 -4.33 -7.79 12.28
C GLU A 68 -4.12 -7.77 10.75
N VAL A 69 -3.05 -8.41 10.29
CA VAL A 69 -2.68 -8.51 8.87
C VAL A 69 -2.59 -9.98 8.51
N ASP A 70 -3.14 -10.39 7.36
CA ASP A 70 -2.94 -11.74 6.86
C ASP A 70 -1.51 -11.89 6.31
N GLU A 71 -0.60 -12.39 7.15
CA GLU A 71 0.81 -12.60 6.81
C GLU A 71 1.05 -13.53 5.61
N LYS A 72 0.05 -14.33 5.22
CA LYS A 72 0.14 -15.16 4.01
C LYS A 72 -0.03 -14.35 2.73
N VAL A 73 -0.68 -13.20 2.82
CA VAL A 73 -0.93 -12.28 1.71
C VAL A 73 0.06 -11.11 1.77
N CYS A 74 0.27 -10.56 2.95
CA CYS A 74 1.11 -9.40 3.19
C CYS A 74 2.07 -9.66 4.37
N PRO A 75 3.34 -10.02 4.11
CA PRO A 75 4.35 -10.17 5.15
C PRO A 75 4.48 -8.92 6.03
N LEU A 76 4.68 -9.09 7.34
CA LEU A 76 4.70 -7.96 8.28
C LEU A 76 5.79 -6.93 7.99
N ASP A 77 6.95 -7.36 7.51
CA ASP A 77 8.05 -6.47 7.11
C ASP A 77 7.64 -5.54 5.97
N LEU A 78 6.92 -6.06 4.97
CA LEU A 78 6.31 -5.26 3.91
C LEU A 78 5.24 -4.32 4.46
N TYR A 79 4.34 -4.84 5.30
CA TYR A 79 3.27 -4.05 5.89
C TYR A 79 3.82 -2.82 6.64
N TYR A 80 4.83 -3.01 7.49
CA TYR A 80 5.44 -1.90 8.23
C TYR A 80 6.14 -0.89 7.32
N VAL A 81 6.73 -1.31 6.19
CA VAL A 81 7.28 -0.38 5.20
C VAL A 81 6.19 0.49 4.58
N VAL A 82 5.06 -0.11 4.19
CA VAL A 82 3.91 0.65 3.65
C VAL A 82 3.35 1.59 4.71
N LEU A 83 3.21 1.12 5.94
CA LEU A 83 2.70 1.90 7.06
C LEU A 83 3.57 3.13 7.36
N ASP A 84 4.89 2.95 7.47
CA ASP A 84 5.83 4.04 7.71
C ASP A 84 5.87 5.01 6.52
N TYR A 85 5.79 4.52 5.28
CA TYR A 85 5.68 5.35 4.08
C TYR A 85 4.44 6.25 4.15
N LEU A 86 3.26 5.69 4.44
CA LEU A 86 2.03 6.46 4.58
C LEU A 86 2.11 7.45 5.75
N GLY A 87 2.79 7.10 6.84
CA GLY A 87 2.99 7.98 7.99
C GLY A 87 3.79 9.23 7.65
N THR A 88 4.87 9.07 6.88
CA THR A 88 5.72 10.19 6.43
C THR A 88 5.06 11.07 5.39
N HIS A 89 4.20 10.52 4.53
CA HIS A 89 3.52 11.26 3.46
C HIS A 89 2.19 11.88 3.87
N ALA A 90 1.49 11.30 4.85
CA ALA A 90 0.25 11.88 5.38
C ALA A 90 0.51 13.10 6.28
N PHE A 91 1.71 13.20 6.85
CA PHE A 91 2.17 14.33 7.63
C PHE A 91 3.53 14.77 7.09
N PRO A 92 3.57 15.40 5.89
CA PRO A 92 4.82 15.93 5.39
C PRO A 92 5.36 16.87 6.47
N THR A 93 6.52 16.54 7.01
CA THR A 93 7.24 17.48 7.85
C THR A 93 7.74 18.55 6.91
N ASP A 94 6.89 19.54 6.62
CA ASP A 94 7.36 20.78 6.04
C ASP A 94 8.46 21.27 6.99
N GLY A 95 9.70 21.16 6.51
CA GLY A 95 10.85 21.78 7.14
C GLY A 95 10.62 23.28 7.11
N GLY A 96 9.90 23.78 8.12
CA GLY A 96 9.78 25.19 8.41
C GLY A 96 11.15 25.71 8.83
N VAL A 97 11.88 26.23 7.86
CA VAL A 97 12.96 27.21 8.04
C VAL A 97 12.48 28.58 7.57
#